data_AF-A0A1A8AJA7-F1
#
_entry.id   AF-A0A1A8AJA7-F1
#
_cell.length_a   1.000
_cell.length_b   1.000
_cell.length_c   1.000
_cell.angle_alpha   90.00
_cell.angle_beta   90.00
_cell.angle_gamma   90.00
#
_symmetry.space_group_name_H-M   'P 1'
#
loop_
_entity.id
_entity.type
_entity.pdbx_description
1 polymer ?
#
loop_
_entity_poly.entity_id
_entity_poly.type
_entity_poly.pdbx_seq_one_letter_code
_entity_poly.pdbx_strand_id
1 'polypeptide(L)'
;MNRPTKLLPIDELFLFLTYLATGCRQRELCHKFNIHRATVSRILVSWSNFLYTLLGSVSIWMAPDRVRANCPTDFSGPYKNTQVILDCTEMRCQTPSSLLPQSEVFSAYKSHCTFKVLIGMSPHGALTFVSALFEGSISDKDIFRHSGISSLLTPEMDVMVDKGFLIDELVPGKVHRPAFLSKQAQMSEVDVLRTQSIPRGAAHQEG
;
A
#
# COMPACT_ATOMS: atom_id res chain seq x y z
N MET A 1 29.40 -31.11 9.17
CA MET A 1 28.11 -31.02 8.44
C MET A 1 28.32 -30.25 7.16
N ASN A 2 28.08 -30.85 6.00
CA ASN A 2 28.22 -30.21 4.70
C ASN A 2 27.01 -29.29 4.47
N ARG A 3 27.21 -27.96 4.45
CA ARG A 3 26.14 -27.02 4.10
C ARG A 3 25.87 -27.13 2.59
N PRO A 4 24.61 -27.31 2.15
CA PRO A 4 24.29 -27.27 0.73
C PRO A 4 24.72 -25.92 0.14
N THR A 5 25.45 -25.96 -0.97
CA THR A 5 26.01 -24.78 -1.64
C THR A 5 25.00 -24.06 -2.53
N LYS A 6 23.90 -24.74 -2.92
CA LYS A 6 22.84 -24.22 -3.78
C LYS A 6 21.49 -24.84 -3.41
N LEU A 7 20.48 -24.00 -3.20
CA LEU A 7 19.09 -24.41 -3.02
C LEU A 7 18.42 -24.58 -4.39
N LEU A 8 17.33 -25.34 -4.45
CA LEU A 8 16.48 -25.36 -5.66
C LEU A 8 15.71 -24.03 -5.75
N PRO A 9 15.33 -23.56 -6.95
CA PRO A 9 14.58 -22.31 -7.11
C PRO A 9 13.30 -22.25 -6.26
N ILE A 10 12.60 -23.38 -6.09
CA ILE A 10 11.40 -23.46 -5.26
C ILE A 10 11.71 -23.24 -3.76
N ASP A 11 12.84 -23.74 -3.28
CA ASP A 11 13.29 -23.55 -1.90
C ASP A 11 13.79 -22.12 -1.67
N GLU A 12 14.43 -21.53 -2.67
CA GLU A 12 14.82 -20.12 -2.64
C GLU A 12 13.60 -19.20 -2.59
N LEU A 13 12.57 -19.48 -3.39
CA LEU A 13 11.29 -18.77 -3.34
C LEU A 13 10.61 -18.96 -1.98
N PHE A 14 10.57 -20.18 -1.45
CA PHE A 14 9.99 -20.44 -0.14
C PHE A 14 10.71 -19.69 0.98
N LEU A 15 12.06 -19.61 0.91
CA LEU A 15 12.87 -18.79 1.81
C LEU A 15 12.49 -17.31 1.71
N PHE A 16 12.39 -16.79 0.49
CA PHE A 16 12.01 -15.40 0.25
C PHE A 16 10.61 -15.07 0.79
N LEU A 17 9.62 -15.93 0.53
CA LEU A 17 8.26 -15.77 1.05
C LEU A 17 8.22 -15.87 2.58
N THR A 18 8.99 -16.78 3.17
CA THR A 18 9.13 -16.88 4.63
C THR A 18 9.68 -15.57 5.22
N TYR A 19 10.68 -14.97 4.57
CA TYR A 19 11.23 -13.69 4.98
C TYR A 19 10.16 -12.59 4.97
N LEU A 20 9.40 -12.45 3.88
CA LEU A 20 8.34 -11.46 3.75
C LEU A 20 7.19 -11.66 4.75
N ALA A 21 6.74 -12.91 4.93
CA ALA A 21 5.60 -13.23 5.79
C ALA A 21 5.89 -13.06 7.29
N THR A 22 7.14 -13.26 7.71
CA THR A 22 7.50 -13.31 9.14
C THR A 22 8.35 -12.13 9.60
N GLY A 23 8.99 -11.38 8.69
CA GLY A 23 9.95 -10.33 9.03
C GLY A 23 11.19 -10.85 9.78
N CYS A 24 11.48 -12.16 9.69
CA CYS A 24 12.57 -12.78 10.44
C CYS A 24 13.95 -12.26 10.01
N ARG A 25 14.91 -12.29 10.94
CA ARG A 25 16.29 -11.86 10.64
C ARG A 25 16.97 -12.87 9.72
N GLN A 26 17.87 -12.40 8.85
CA GLN A 26 18.66 -13.29 7.98
C GLN A 26 19.37 -14.42 8.74
N ARG A 27 19.79 -14.18 10.00
CA ARG A 27 20.41 -15.21 10.84
C ARG A 27 19.46 -16.39 11.08
N GLU A 28 18.18 -16.14 11.34
CA GLU A 28 17.18 -17.19 11.55
C GLU A 28 16.97 -18.01 10.28
N LEU A 29 16.93 -17.35 9.11
CA LEU A 29 16.88 -18.04 7.82
C LEU A 29 18.12 -18.91 7.57
N CYS A 30 19.31 -18.45 7.96
CA CYS A 30 20.54 -19.26 7.86
C CYS A 30 20.44 -20.57 8.65
N HIS A 31 19.83 -20.50 9.84
CA HIS A 31 19.61 -21.68 10.68
C HIS A 31 18.53 -22.58 10.09
N LYS A 32 17.37 -22.03 9.70
CA LYS A 32 16.24 -22.80 9.15
C LYS A 32 16.60 -23.56 7.87
N PHE A 33 17.30 -22.89 6.94
CA PHE A 33 17.63 -23.45 5.63
C PHE A 33 19.03 -24.08 5.58
N ASN A 34 19.76 -24.06 6.71
CA ASN A 34 21.13 -24.55 6.81
C ASN A 34 22.07 -24.02 5.71
N ILE A 35 22.03 -22.72 5.43
CA ILE A 35 22.87 -22.07 4.42
C ILE A 35 23.64 -20.87 5.00
N HIS A 36 24.66 -20.42 4.29
CA HIS A 36 25.47 -19.27 4.71
C HIS A 36 24.70 -17.95 4.56
N ARG A 37 24.98 -16.98 5.45
CA ARG A 37 24.33 -15.65 5.42
C ARG A 37 24.50 -14.92 4.09
N ALA A 38 25.66 -15.04 3.47
CA ALA A 38 25.90 -14.49 2.13
C ALA A 38 24.97 -15.11 1.06
N THR A 39 24.61 -16.38 1.19
CA THR A 39 23.66 -17.04 0.29
C THR A 39 22.24 -16.55 0.54
N VAL A 40 21.80 -16.46 1.80
CA VAL A 40 20.51 -15.85 2.16
C VAL A 40 20.38 -14.44 1.58
N SER A 41 21.38 -13.58 1.79
CA SER A 41 21.36 -12.21 1.28
C SER A 41 21.25 -12.14 -0.24
N ARG A 42 21.99 -13.00 -0.96
CA ARG A 42 21.90 -13.08 -2.43
C ARG A 42 20.51 -13.53 -2.88
N ILE A 43 19.96 -14.57 -2.27
CA ILE A 43 18.61 -15.06 -2.55
C ILE A 43 17.58 -13.95 -2.37
N LEU A 44 17.61 -13.23 -1.25
CA LEU A 44 16.67 -12.15 -0.98
C LEU A 44 16.76 -11.03 -2.04
N VAL A 45 17.96 -10.60 -2.41
CA VAL A 45 18.15 -9.57 -3.44
C VAL A 45 17.71 -10.05 -4.83
N SER A 46 18.10 -11.27 -5.21
CA SER A 46 17.75 -11.84 -6.51
C SER A 46 16.24 -12.01 -6.68
N TRP A 47 15.54 -12.55 -5.68
CA TRP A 47 14.09 -12.72 -5.74
C TRP A 47 13.33 -11.40 -5.65
N SER A 48 13.80 -10.44 -4.85
CA SER A 48 13.25 -9.07 -4.85
C SER A 48 13.31 -8.44 -6.24
N ASN A 49 14.47 -8.49 -6.90
CA ASN A 49 14.64 -7.92 -8.23
C ASN A 49 13.83 -8.66 -9.29
N PHE A 50 13.83 -10.00 -9.24
CA PHE A 50 13.06 -10.82 -10.18
C PHE A 50 11.55 -10.54 -10.07
N LEU A 51 11.01 -10.53 -8.85
CA LEU A 51 9.60 -10.25 -8.62
C LEU A 51 9.24 -8.80 -8.94
N TYR A 52 10.13 -7.84 -8.67
CA TYR A 52 9.95 -6.46 -9.08
C TYR A 52 9.78 -6.35 -10.60
N THR A 53 10.66 -6.97 -11.39
CA THR A 53 10.54 -6.98 -12.85
C THR A 53 9.30 -7.73 -13.33
N LEU A 54 9.04 -8.92 -12.76
CA LEU A 54 7.91 -9.76 -13.16
C LEU A 54 6.57 -9.06 -12.88
N LEU A 55 6.35 -8.62 -11.64
CA LEU A 55 5.11 -7.98 -11.22
C LEU A 55 4.98 -6.58 -11.83
N GLY A 56 6.08 -5.83 -11.97
CA GLY A 56 6.08 -4.51 -12.61
C GLY A 56 5.73 -4.53 -14.09
N SER A 57 5.87 -5.69 -14.76
CA SER A 57 5.42 -5.86 -16.17
C SER A 57 3.91 -6.02 -16.31
N VAL A 58 3.19 -6.30 -15.20
CA VAL A 58 1.75 -6.50 -15.22
C VAL A 58 1.04 -5.15 -15.12
N SER A 59 0.27 -4.78 -16.15
CA SER A 59 -0.62 -3.63 -16.06
C SER A 59 -1.81 -3.96 -15.16
N ILE A 60 -1.80 -3.39 -13.95
CA ILE A 60 -2.85 -3.58 -12.94
C ILE A 60 -3.96 -2.52 -13.03
N TRP A 61 -3.78 -1.46 -13.83
CA TRP A 61 -4.80 -0.43 -14.00
C TRP A 61 -6.04 -0.99 -14.70
N MET A 62 -7.21 -0.74 -14.12
CA MET A 62 -8.45 -1.35 -14.58
C MET A 62 -9.29 -0.37 -15.41
N ALA A 63 -9.81 -0.84 -16.54
CA ALA A 63 -10.74 -0.05 -17.36
C ALA A 63 -12.02 0.32 -16.58
N PRO A 64 -12.58 1.53 -16.78
CA PRO A 64 -13.76 2.00 -16.03
C PRO A 64 -14.96 1.07 -16.06
N ASP A 65 -15.24 0.44 -17.20
CA ASP A 65 -16.36 -0.51 -17.32
C ASP A 65 -16.20 -1.72 -16.40
N ARG A 66 -14.97 -2.22 -16.25
CA ARG A 66 -14.68 -3.36 -15.36
C ARG A 66 -14.79 -2.95 -13.88
N VAL A 67 -14.39 -1.74 -13.55
CA VAL A 67 -14.56 -1.21 -12.18
C VAL A 67 -16.04 -1.07 -11.85
N ARG A 68 -16.83 -0.47 -12.74
CA ARG A 68 -18.28 -0.29 -12.58
C ARG A 68 -19.03 -1.62 -12.48
N ALA A 69 -18.69 -2.59 -13.33
CA ALA A 69 -19.35 -3.89 -13.35
C ALA A 69 -19.21 -4.67 -12.03
N ASN A 70 -18.12 -4.45 -11.29
CA ASN A 70 -17.85 -5.09 -10.00
C ASN A 70 -18.08 -4.15 -8.80
N CYS A 71 -18.59 -2.94 -9.03
CA CYS A 71 -18.70 -1.92 -8.00
C CYS A 71 -19.72 -2.33 -6.92
N PRO A 72 -19.35 -2.36 -5.63
CA PRO A 72 -20.27 -2.71 -4.56
C PRO A 72 -21.44 -1.73 -4.45
N THR A 73 -22.58 -2.19 -3.94
CA THR A 73 -23.78 -1.35 -3.74
C THR A 73 -23.55 -0.17 -2.82
N ASP A 74 -22.59 -0.26 -1.91
CA ASP A 74 -22.22 0.80 -0.96
C ASP A 74 -21.61 2.03 -1.67
N PHE A 75 -21.08 1.86 -2.88
CA PHE A 75 -20.58 2.93 -3.74
C PHE A 75 -21.66 3.48 -4.67
N SER A 76 -22.95 3.18 -4.45
CA SER A 76 -24.03 3.72 -5.27
C SER A 76 -24.22 5.23 -5.10
N GLY A 77 -25.08 5.82 -5.95
CA GLY A 77 -25.42 7.25 -5.87
C GLY A 77 -24.22 8.16 -6.21
N PRO A 78 -23.75 9.04 -5.29
CA PRO A 78 -22.68 9.99 -5.57
C PRO A 78 -21.33 9.33 -5.83
N TYR A 79 -21.09 8.10 -5.35
CA TYR A 79 -19.80 7.41 -5.47
C TYR A 79 -19.72 6.41 -6.63
N LYS A 80 -20.77 6.33 -7.47
CA LYS A 80 -20.90 5.27 -8.49
C LYS A 80 -19.81 5.29 -9.57
N ASN A 81 -19.18 6.46 -9.75
CA ASN A 81 -18.13 6.69 -10.73
C ASN A 81 -16.73 6.64 -10.10
N THR A 82 -16.60 6.27 -8.82
CA THR A 82 -15.29 6.11 -8.18
C THR A 82 -14.47 5.07 -8.93
N GLN A 83 -13.43 5.53 -9.60
CA GLN A 83 -12.48 4.70 -10.33
C GLN A 83 -11.44 4.11 -9.38
N VAL A 84 -10.95 4.92 -8.44
CA VAL A 84 -9.87 4.56 -7.55
C VAL A 84 -10.01 5.25 -6.20
N ILE A 85 -9.72 4.50 -5.14
CA ILE A 85 -9.53 4.97 -3.77
C ILE A 85 -8.02 5.06 -3.55
N LEU A 86 -7.51 6.27 -3.26
CA LEU A 86 -6.08 6.49 -3.06
C LEU A 86 -5.76 6.72 -1.58
N ASP A 87 -4.70 6.08 -1.11
CA ASP A 87 -4.14 6.26 0.22
C ASP A 87 -2.61 6.24 0.17
N CYS A 88 -1.97 7.07 1.00
CA CYS A 88 -0.53 7.02 1.21
C CYS A 88 -0.23 6.10 2.40
N THR A 89 0.40 4.97 2.13
CA THR A 89 0.85 4.04 3.16
C THR A 89 2.30 4.32 3.54
N GLU A 90 2.58 4.43 4.84
CA GLU A 90 3.93 4.58 5.37
C GLU A 90 4.50 3.23 5.81
N MET A 91 5.70 2.89 5.31
CA MET A 91 6.46 1.72 5.73
C MET A 91 7.68 2.16 6.53
N ARG A 92 7.87 1.56 7.72
CA ARG A 92 9.08 1.79 8.51
C ARG A 92 10.27 1.13 7.84
N CYS A 93 11.39 1.84 7.80
CA CYS A 93 12.67 1.30 7.36
C CYS A 93 13.70 1.35 8.48
N GLN A 94 14.77 0.56 8.34
CA GLN A 94 15.91 0.66 9.25
C GLN A 94 16.52 2.06 9.11
N THR A 95 16.78 2.72 10.24
CA THR A 95 17.42 4.03 10.26
C THR A 95 18.73 3.96 9.48
N PRO A 96 18.90 4.80 8.43
CA PRO A 96 20.17 4.89 7.73
C PRO A 96 21.29 5.22 8.71
N SER A 97 22.47 4.64 8.53
CA SER A 97 23.63 4.93 9.40
C SER A 97 24.20 6.33 9.18
N SER A 98 23.79 7.03 8.11
CA SER A 98 24.19 8.39 7.79
C SER A 98 23.06 9.39 8.07
N LEU A 99 23.44 10.56 8.59
CA LEU A 99 22.52 11.62 9.02
C LEU A 99 21.76 12.27 7.85
N LEU A 100 22.39 12.38 6.66
CA LEU A 100 21.80 13.03 5.50
C LEU A 100 20.57 12.29 4.93
N PRO A 101 20.63 10.96 4.65
CA PRO A 101 19.44 10.20 4.31
C PRO A 101 18.44 10.13 5.47
N GLN A 102 18.91 10.16 6.72
CA GLN A 102 18.04 10.06 7.89
C GLN A 102 17.04 11.22 7.96
N SER A 103 17.45 12.47 7.73
CA SER A 103 16.52 13.61 7.75
C SER A 103 15.47 13.56 6.66
N GLU A 104 15.79 12.98 5.50
CA GLU A 104 14.86 12.90 4.36
C GLU A 104 13.78 11.84 4.61
N VAL A 105 14.17 10.66 5.08
CA VAL A 105 13.23 9.57 5.37
C VAL A 105 12.52 9.71 6.71
N PHE A 106 12.94 10.62 7.59
CA PHE A 106 12.33 10.78 8.90
C PHE A 106 10.94 11.42 8.80
N SER A 107 9.90 10.65 9.14
CA SER A 107 8.56 11.19 9.33
C SER A 107 8.44 11.72 10.75
N ALA A 108 8.35 13.05 10.87
CA ALA A 108 8.09 13.70 12.17
C ALA A 108 6.79 13.21 12.82
N TYR A 109 5.81 12.82 12.01
CA TYR A 109 4.53 12.27 12.48
C TYR A 109 4.69 10.88 13.13
N LYS A 110 5.63 10.04 12.68
CA LYS A 110 5.87 8.69 13.23
C LYS A 110 7.13 8.56 14.07
N SER A 111 7.96 9.60 14.17
CA SER A 111 9.24 9.59 14.88
C SER A 111 10.21 8.48 14.44
N HIS A 112 10.15 8.08 13.17
CA HIS A 112 10.99 7.02 12.59
C HIS A 112 11.30 7.30 11.12
N CYS A 113 12.36 6.67 10.62
CA CYS A 113 12.65 6.59 9.19
C CYS A 113 11.58 5.74 8.49
N THR A 114 10.89 6.33 7.52
CA THR A 114 9.81 5.72 6.77
C THR A 114 9.95 6.03 5.29
N PHE A 115 9.43 5.15 4.45
CA PHE A 115 9.10 5.46 3.07
C PHE A 115 7.59 5.49 2.91
N LYS A 116 7.11 6.36 2.04
CA LYS A 116 5.71 6.46 1.64
C LYS A 116 5.50 5.85 0.26
N VAL A 117 4.35 5.23 0.06
CA VAL A 117 3.89 4.78 -1.26
C VAL A 117 2.44 5.18 -1.44
N LEU A 118 2.08 5.66 -2.62
CA LEU A 118 0.69 5.87 -3.01
C LEU A 118 0.14 4.56 -3.55
N ILE A 119 -0.90 4.08 -2.90
CA ILE A 119 -1.63 2.89 -3.29
C ILE A 119 -3.00 3.31 -3.81
N GLY A 120 -3.42 2.72 -4.92
CA GLY A 120 -4.76 2.86 -5.47
C GLY A 120 -5.48 1.53 -5.50
N MET A 121 -6.69 1.51 -4.94
CA MET A 121 -7.60 0.36 -5.01
C MET A 121 -8.88 0.71 -5.75
N SER A 122 -9.46 -0.24 -6.47
CA SER A 122 -10.82 -0.12 -6.97
C SER A 122 -11.82 -0.14 -5.79
N PRO A 123 -13.06 0.37 -5.98
CA PRO A 123 -14.15 0.24 -5.01
C PRO A 123 -14.43 -1.19 -4.51
N HIS A 124 -14.14 -2.21 -5.32
CA HIS A 124 -14.31 -3.62 -4.95
C HIS A 124 -13.06 -4.24 -4.31
N GLY A 125 -12.06 -3.43 -3.96
CA GLY A 125 -10.89 -3.87 -3.20
C GLY A 125 -9.74 -4.44 -4.02
N ALA A 126 -9.78 -4.38 -5.35
CA ALA A 126 -8.64 -4.79 -6.17
C ALA A 126 -7.55 -3.71 -6.15
N LEU A 127 -6.29 -4.11 -5.99
CA LEU A 127 -5.15 -3.22 -6.15
C LEU A 127 -5.00 -2.84 -7.63
N THR A 128 -5.11 -1.55 -7.95
CA THR A 128 -5.07 -1.05 -9.33
C THR A 128 -3.92 -0.10 -9.60
N PHE A 129 -3.24 0.38 -8.57
CA PHE A 129 -2.10 1.29 -8.73
C PHE A 129 -1.14 1.20 -7.54
N VAL A 130 0.17 1.27 -7.82
CA VAL A 130 1.25 1.36 -6.83
C VAL A 130 2.30 2.31 -7.38
N SER A 131 2.64 3.37 -6.65
CA SER A 131 3.71 4.30 -7.04
C SER A 131 5.10 3.77 -6.71
N ALA A 132 6.14 4.48 -7.17
CA ALA A 132 7.46 4.38 -6.55
C ALA A 132 7.41 4.75 -5.06
N LEU A 133 8.46 4.38 -4.32
CA LEU A 133 8.64 4.80 -2.93
C LEU A 133 9.18 6.22 -2.88
N PHE A 134 8.63 7.01 -1.95
CA PHE A 134 9.07 8.36 -1.64
C PHE A 134 9.51 8.45 -0.18
N GLU A 135 10.29 9.46 0.17
CA GLU A 135 10.77 9.65 1.53
C GLU A 135 9.63 9.98 2.51
N GLY A 136 9.79 9.62 3.79
CA GLY A 136 8.72 9.78 4.80
C GLY A 136 8.20 11.20 5.00
N SER A 137 9.02 12.21 4.70
CA SER A 137 8.72 13.62 4.93
C SER A 137 7.91 14.27 3.80
N ILE A 138 7.82 13.65 2.61
CA ILE A 138 7.09 14.22 1.48
C ILE A 138 5.57 14.24 1.73
N SER A 139 4.92 15.31 1.24
CA SER A 139 3.48 15.47 1.37
C SER A 139 2.74 14.52 0.44
N ASP A 140 1.57 14.04 0.87
CA ASP A 140 0.75 13.12 0.07
C ASP A 140 0.35 13.76 -1.26
N LYS A 141 0.13 15.08 -1.27
CA LYS A 141 -0.14 15.88 -2.48
C LYS A 141 1.04 15.86 -3.46
N ASP A 142 2.26 15.97 -2.97
CA ASP A 142 3.45 15.91 -3.83
C ASP A 142 3.72 14.48 -4.31
N ILE A 143 3.44 13.47 -3.49
CA ILE A 143 3.46 12.08 -3.95
C ILE A 143 2.49 11.90 -5.11
N PHE A 144 1.25 12.40 -4.99
CA PHE A 144 0.27 12.32 -6.09
C PHE A 144 0.83 12.90 -7.38
N ARG A 145 1.44 14.10 -7.34
CA ARG A 145 2.04 14.77 -8.50
C ARG A 145 3.12 13.94 -9.18
N HIS A 146 4.00 13.31 -8.40
CA HIS A 146 5.16 12.58 -8.93
C HIS A 146 4.89 11.09 -9.17
N SER A 147 3.78 10.55 -8.66
CA SER A 147 3.46 9.12 -8.77
C SER A 147 3.15 8.65 -10.19
N GLY A 148 2.73 9.56 -11.08
CA GLY A 148 2.27 9.25 -12.43
C GLY A 148 0.77 8.91 -12.53
N ILE A 149 0.04 8.82 -11.40
CA ILE A 149 -1.40 8.47 -11.39
C ILE A 149 -2.26 9.44 -12.21
N SER A 150 -1.91 10.72 -12.24
CA SER A 150 -2.67 11.76 -12.96
C SER A 150 -2.83 11.45 -14.46
N SER A 151 -1.82 10.79 -15.07
CA SER A 151 -1.85 10.39 -16.47
C SER A 151 -2.86 9.27 -16.78
N LEU A 152 -3.36 8.57 -15.75
CA LEU A 152 -4.32 7.48 -15.87
C LEU A 152 -5.77 7.93 -15.67
N LEU A 153 -5.98 9.15 -15.18
CA LEU A 153 -7.29 9.67 -14.79
C LEU A 153 -7.94 10.46 -15.94
N THR A 154 -9.24 10.28 -16.13
CA THR A 154 -10.07 11.05 -17.05
C THR A 154 -11.14 11.85 -16.30
N PRO A 155 -11.77 12.86 -16.91
CA PRO A 155 -12.83 13.65 -16.26
C PRO A 155 -14.04 12.84 -15.78
N GLU A 156 -14.26 11.65 -16.34
CA GLU A 156 -15.35 10.74 -15.97
C GLU A 156 -14.98 9.81 -14.81
N MET A 157 -13.71 9.80 -14.39
CA MET A 157 -13.20 8.98 -13.29
C MET A 157 -13.18 9.81 -12.01
N ASP A 158 -13.99 9.41 -11.04
CA ASP A 158 -13.94 10.01 -9.72
C ASP A 158 -12.85 9.33 -8.87
N VAL A 159 -12.17 10.11 -8.04
CA VAL A 159 -11.15 9.64 -7.10
C VAL A 159 -11.69 9.77 -5.69
N MET A 160 -11.51 8.75 -4.86
CA MET A 160 -11.85 8.82 -3.44
C MET A 160 -10.58 8.84 -2.59
N VAL A 161 -10.51 9.70 -1.60
CA VAL A 161 -9.34 9.86 -0.72
C VAL A 161 -9.74 10.15 0.72
N ASP A 162 -8.80 10.00 1.65
CA ASP A 162 -8.97 10.44 3.04
C ASP A 162 -9.10 11.99 3.13
N LYS A 163 -9.72 12.48 4.19
CA LYS A 163 -10.08 13.89 4.41
C LYS A 163 -8.88 14.84 4.29
N GLY A 164 -7.71 14.42 4.76
CA GLY A 164 -6.47 15.21 4.73
C GLY A 164 -5.80 15.29 3.35
N PHE A 165 -6.26 14.52 2.37
CA PHE A 165 -5.61 14.41 1.08
C PHE A 165 -6.20 15.44 0.09
N LEU A 166 -5.57 16.61 0.00
CA LEU A 166 -6.07 17.76 -0.76
C LEU A 166 -5.51 17.80 -2.20
N ILE A 167 -6.20 17.12 -3.13
CA ILE A 167 -5.78 16.94 -4.54
C ILE A 167 -6.83 17.39 -5.56
N ASP A 168 -7.86 18.14 -5.16
CA ASP A 168 -8.99 18.53 -6.04
C ASP A 168 -8.51 19.24 -7.31
N GLU A 169 -7.52 20.13 -7.17
CA GLU A 169 -6.94 20.88 -8.29
C GLU A 169 -6.05 20.03 -9.22
N LEU A 170 -5.70 18.81 -8.80
CA LEU A 170 -4.78 17.91 -9.51
C LEU A 170 -5.51 16.75 -10.21
N VAL A 171 -6.81 16.58 -9.94
CA VAL A 171 -7.64 15.51 -10.47
C VAL A 171 -8.59 16.10 -11.53
N PRO A 172 -8.70 15.51 -12.73
CA PRO A 172 -9.61 16.02 -13.77
C PRO A 172 -11.09 15.75 -13.44
N GLY A 173 -11.40 14.67 -12.72
CA GLY A 173 -12.74 14.29 -12.27
C GLY A 173 -13.07 14.78 -10.85
N LYS A 174 -14.12 14.22 -10.23
CA LYS A 174 -14.50 14.60 -8.87
C LYS A 174 -13.64 13.90 -7.83
N VAL A 175 -13.34 14.62 -6.74
CA VAL A 175 -12.69 14.04 -5.56
C VAL A 175 -13.71 13.86 -4.44
N HIS A 176 -13.88 12.62 -3.98
CA HIS A 176 -14.75 12.25 -2.88
C HIS A 176 -13.94 12.08 -1.60
N ARG A 177 -14.42 12.66 -0.50
CA ARG A 177 -13.86 12.51 0.86
C ARG A 177 -14.95 12.14 1.84
N PRO A 178 -15.41 10.88 1.83
CA PRO A 178 -16.46 10.47 2.74
C PRO A 178 -15.98 10.52 4.20
N ALA A 179 -16.88 10.88 5.12
CA ALA A 179 -16.57 11.04 6.54
C ALA A 179 -16.05 9.75 7.21
N PHE A 180 -16.41 8.57 6.69
CA PHE A 180 -15.98 7.28 7.24
C PHE A 180 -14.51 6.93 6.96
N LEU A 181 -13.85 7.58 6.01
CA LEU A 181 -12.41 7.40 5.78
C LEU A 181 -11.56 8.14 6.80
N SER A 182 -12.15 9.06 7.58
CA SER A 182 -11.43 9.71 8.65
C SER A 182 -11.00 8.67 9.70
N LYS A 183 -9.68 8.44 9.80
CA LYS A 183 -9.10 7.76 10.97
C LYS A 183 -9.58 8.52 12.20
N GLN A 184 -10.42 7.89 13.02
CA GLN A 184 -11.06 8.46 14.21
C GLN A 184 -10.09 9.33 15.03
N ALA A 185 -10.20 10.65 14.87
CA ALA A 185 -9.93 11.55 15.98
C ALA A 185 -11.17 11.45 16.88
N GLN A 186 -11.01 10.74 18.01
CA GLN A 186 -11.95 10.67 19.15
C GLN A 186 -13.39 11.06 18.84
N MET A 187 -14.23 10.07 18.54
CA MET A 187 -15.67 10.26 18.55
C MET A 187 -16.11 10.79 19.93
N SER A 188 -16.67 11.99 19.95
CA SER A 188 -17.40 12.49 21.12
C SER A 188 -18.82 11.91 21.12
N GLU A 189 -19.39 11.69 22.30
CA GLU A 189 -20.68 11.00 22.53
C GLU A 189 -21.88 11.57 21.75
N VAL A 190 -21.76 12.75 21.16
CA VAL A 190 -22.84 13.43 20.45
C VAL A 190 -23.09 12.86 19.04
N ASP A 191 -22.10 12.21 18.40
CA ASP A 191 -22.26 11.62 17.05
C ASP A 191 -22.83 10.19 17.06
N VAL A 192 -22.95 9.57 18.24
CA VAL A 192 -23.52 8.21 18.38
C VAL A 192 -25.02 8.19 18.04
N LEU A 193 -25.73 9.29 18.23
CA LEU A 193 -27.18 9.35 18.01
C LEU A 193 -27.58 9.51 16.53
N ARG A 194 -26.68 9.93 15.64
CA ARG A 194 -26.95 10.00 14.19
C ARG A 194 -26.60 8.73 13.42
N THR A 195 -25.90 7.79 14.05
CA THR A 195 -25.43 6.55 13.41
C THR A 195 -26.33 5.35 13.71
N GLN A 196 -27.50 5.54 14.33
CA GLN A 196 -28.44 4.46 14.69
C GLN A 196 -29.50 4.13 13.63
N SER A 197 -29.38 4.59 12.39
CA SER A 197 -30.38 4.34 11.34
C SER A 197 -29.87 3.61 10.10
N ILE A 198 -28.84 2.76 10.22
CA ILE A 198 -28.48 1.78 9.16
C ILE A 198 -28.06 0.43 9.79
N PRO A 199 -28.52 -0.74 9.27
CA PRO A 199 -28.51 -2.00 10.02
C PRO A 199 -27.13 -2.63 10.19
N ARG A 200 -26.91 -3.18 11.39
CA ARG A 200 -25.76 -4.01 11.76
C ARG A 200 -25.77 -5.34 10.98
N GLY A 201 -24.71 -5.61 10.24
CA GLY A 201 -24.58 -6.90 9.56
C GLY A 201 -23.21 -7.15 8.93
N ALA A 202 -22.12 -7.05 9.69
CA ALA A 202 -20.84 -7.72 9.38
C ALA A 202 -19.84 -7.50 10.53
N ALA A 203 -20.07 -8.14 11.68
CA ALA A 203 -19.06 -8.28 12.72
C ALA A 203 -19.31 -9.55 13.51
N HIS A 204 -19.03 -10.71 12.89
CA HIS A 204 -18.70 -11.92 13.64
C HIS A 204 -18.07 -12.98 12.73
N GLN A 205 -16.78 -13.24 12.92
CA GLN A 205 -16.27 -14.57 13.29
C GLN A 205 -14.74 -14.49 13.46
N GLU A 206 -14.31 -14.44 14.72
CA GLU A 206 -12.98 -14.88 15.14
C GLU A 206 -13.01 -16.40 15.36
N GLY A 207 -11.89 -17.05 15.04
CA GLY A 207 -11.55 -18.44 15.31
C GLY A 207 -10.13 -18.70 14.82
#